data_AF-A0A6T9Y671-F1
#
_entry.id   AF-A0A6T9Y671-F1
#
_cell.length_a   1.000
_cell.length_b   1.000
_cell.length_c   1.000
_cell.angle_alpha   90.00
_cell.angle_beta   90.00
_cell.angle_gamma   90.00
#
_symmetry.space_group_name_H-M   'P 1'
#
loop_
_entity.id
_entity.type
_entity.pdbx_description
1 polymer ?
#
loop_
_entity_poly.entity_id
_entity_poly.type
_entity_poly.pdbx_seq_one_letter_code
_entity_poly.pdbx_strand_id
1 'polypeptide(L)'
;MRVALLPRKTASISELGVCLFGLYYTSPEFLQLGWTHRGRKVKRPATLEAAYDPLVADQIYLFPEKGSNKYWICNLADRSREFRGASFWDVWQIRGEQKKTTGKAKVQSGAKKRQHEEFVIDKISHATKVAPDTFGIPNAQRVRAINENKRQEKARERAEKARRPDADSNRSLGKVIHLSDPEPDLDYPDYVDELFGDDD
;
A
#
# COMPACT_ATOMS: atom_id res chain seq x y z
N MET A 1 21.68 0.84 41.87
CA MET A 1 21.71 -0.34 40.97
C MET A 1 23.14 -0.57 40.50
N ARG A 2 23.65 -1.82 40.48
CA ARG A 2 25.03 -2.13 40.09
C ARG A 2 25.08 -2.60 38.63
N VAL A 3 25.28 -1.68 37.68
CA VAL A 3 25.31 -1.97 36.23
C VAL A 3 26.36 -3.01 35.86
N ALA A 4 27.49 -3.06 36.59
CA ALA A 4 28.54 -4.03 36.36
C ALA A 4 28.13 -5.50 36.56
N LEU A 5 27.03 -5.76 37.29
CA LEU A 5 26.51 -7.11 37.55
C LEU A 5 25.45 -7.55 36.54
N LEU A 6 24.99 -6.64 35.68
CA LEU A 6 23.95 -6.93 34.70
C LEU A 6 24.50 -7.78 33.55
N PRO A 7 23.68 -8.66 32.97
CA PRO A 7 24.06 -9.42 31.80
C PRO A 7 24.41 -8.48 30.65
N ARG A 8 25.51 -8.79 29.94
CA ARG A 8 25.97 -8.04 28.79
C ARG A 8 25.61 -8.74 27.49
N LYS A 9 25.32 -7.95 26.47
CA LYS A 9 25.05 -8.43 25.12
C LYS A 9 25.55 -7.43 24.09
N THR A 10 26.00 -7.94 22.96
CA THR A 10 26.36 -7.10 21.82
C THR A 10 25.10 -6.47 21.21
N ALA A 11 25.08 -5.14 21.18
CA ALA A 11 24.07 -4.34 20.50
C ALA A 11 24.63 -3.81 19.17
N SER A 12 23.78 -3.74 18.16
CA SER A 12 24.13 -3.16 16.86
C SER A 12 23.68 -1.70 16.80
N ILE A 13 24.41 -0.86 16.09
CA ILE A 13 24.04 0.56 15.95
C ILE A 13 23.49 0.79 14.55
N SER A 14 22.36 1.46 14.48
CA SER A 14 21.68 1.82 13.24
C SER A 14 21.32 3.31 13.23
N GLU A 15 20.80 3.79 12.10
CA GLU A 15 20.26 5.16 11.98
C GLU A 15 19.08 5.40 12.93
N LEU A 16 18.37 4.33 13.29
CA LEU A 16 17.20 4.35 14.16
C LEU A 16 17.58 4.35 15.65
N GLY A 17 18.86 4.22 15.96
CA GLY A 17 19.36 4.03 17.32
C GLY A 17 20.06 2.69 17.52
N VAL A 18 20.32 2.39 18.79
CA VAL A 18 20.97 1.16 19.25
C VAL A 18 19.94 0.04 19.28
N CYS A 19 20.23 -1.08 18.63
CA CYS A 19 19.36 -2.23 18.55
C CYS A 19 19.84 -3.35 19.48
N LEU A 20 18.99 -3.75 20.41
CA LEU A 20 19.19 -4.90 21.29
C LEU A 20 17.92 -5.77 21.31
N PHE A 21 18.07 -7.06 21.00
CA PHE A 21 16.94 -8.01 20.87
C PHE A 21 15.82 -7.55 19.91
N GLY A 22 16.16 -6.71 18.92
CA GLY A 22 15.21 -6.14 17.98
C GLY A 22 14.50 -4.86 18.47
N LEU A 23 14.74 -4.43 19.70
CA LEU A 23 14.26 -3.15 20.25
C LEU A 23 15.27 -2.06 19.97
N TYR A 24 14.79 -0.86 19.69
CA TYR A 24 15.61 0.32 19.42
C TYR A 24 15.63 1.24 20.63
N TYR A 25 16.81 1.76 20.94
CA TYR A 25 17.07 2.63 22.08
C TYR A 25 17.83 3.89 21.63
N THR A 26 17.64 4.96 22.39
CA THR A 26 18.27 6.26 22.18
C THR A 26 18.76 6.87 23.50
N SER A 27 19.94 7.50 23.48
CA SER A 27 20.44 8.41 24.51
C SER A 27 20.81 9.81 23.96
N PRO A 28 20.94 10.84 24.78
CA PRO A 28 21.41 12.14 24.33
C PRO A 28 22.84 12.11 23.77
N GLU A 29 23.74 11.33 24.37
CA GLU A 29 25.17 11.30 24.04
C GLU A 29 25.41 10.71 22.64
N PHE A 30 24.76 9.60 22.30
CA PHE A 30 24.95 9.01 20.96
C PHE A 30 24.30 9.86 19.85
N LEU A 31 23.26 10.64 20.18
CA LEU A 31 22.66 11.61 19.26
C LEU A 31 23.60 12.79 19.01
N GLN A 32 24.25 13.31 20.06
CA GLN A 32 25.25 14.38 19.93
C GLN A 32 26.44 13.96 19.07
N LEU A 33 26.84 12.69 19.16
CA LEU A 33 27.88 12.10 18.29
C LEU A 33 27.41 11.89 16.84
N GLY A 34 26.13 12.12 16.55
CA GLY A 34 25.55 12.03 15.22
C GLY A 34 25.45 10.61 14.68
N TRP A 35 25.48 9.58 15.53
CA TRP A 35 25.48 8.17 15.10
C TRP A 35 24.18 7.71 14.42
N THR A 36 23.12 8.51 14.52
CA THR A 36 21.86 8.34 13.77
C THR A 36 21.93 8.89 12.35
N HIS A 37 22.88 9.77 12.04
CA HIS A 37 22.98 10.42 10.74
C HIS A 37 23.72 9.55 9.70
N ARG A 38 23.14 9.46 8.50
CA ARG A 38 23.79 8.84 7.34
C ARG A 38 24.79 9.81 6.71
N GLY A 39 25.93 10.04 7.36
CA GLY A 39 26.99 10.91 6.87
C GLY A 39 28.30 10.15 6.65
N ARG A 40 28.93 10.29 5.48
CA ARG A 40 30.26 9.69 5.18
C ARG A 40 31.37 10.18 6.13
N LYS A 41 31.16 11.32 6.79
CA LYS A 41 32.07 11.92 7.79
C LYS A 41 31.87 11.37 9.21
N VAL A 42 30.74 10.74 9.51
CA VAL A 42 30.45 10.21 10.84
C VAL A 42 31.00 8.79 10.96
N LYS A 43 32.00 8.59 11.82
CA LYS A 43 32.52 7.26 12.15
C LYS A 43 31.64 6.65 13.24
N ARG A 44 30.69 5.81 12.82
CA ARG A 44 29.82 5.05 13.72
C ARG A 44 30.38 3.64 13.96
N PRO A 45 30.48 3.17 15.22
CA PRO A 45 30.79 1.78 15.48
C PRO A 45 29.67 0.85 14.98
N ALA A 46 30.02 -0.31 14.44
CA ALA A 46 29.02 -1.27 13.97
C ALA A 46 28.28 -1.95 15.13
N THR A 47 29.02 -2.28 16.20
CA THR A 47 28.52 -2.94 17.39
C THR A 47 29.19 -2.39 18.66
N LEU A 48 28.46 -2.43 19.77
CA LEU A 48 28.93 -2.09 21.11
C LEU A 48 28.37 -3.08 22.12
N GLU A 49 28.92 -3.11 23.34
CA GLU A 49 28.31 -3.86 24.43
C GLU A 49 27.21 -3.03 25.09
N ALA A 50 26.11 -3.68 25.42
CA ALA A 50 25.07 -3.12 26.26
C ALA A 50 24.76 -4.09 27.41
N ALA A 51 24.65 -3.55 28.62
CA ALA A 51 24.05 -4.24 29.73
C ALA A 51 22.54 -3.97 29.76
N TYR A 52 21.78 -4.95 30.24
CA TYR A 52 20.33 -4.85 30.34
C TYR A 52 19.84 -5.55 31.61
N ASP A 53 18.72 -5.09 32.16
CA ASP A 53 18.03 -5.79 33.25
C ASP A 53 16.96 -6.69 32.62
N PRO A 54 17.01 -8.02 32.81
CA PRO A 54 15.99 -8.93 32.26
C PRO A 54 14.54 -8.56 32.64
N LEU A 55 14.34 -7.87 33.77
CA LEU A 55 13.02 -7.47 34.25
C LEU A 55 12.52 -6.15 33.64
N VAL A 56 13.39 -5.36 32.99
CA VAL A 56 13.04 -4.02 32.48
C VAL A 56 13.57 -3.82 31.07
N ALA A 57 12.67 -3.73 30.08
CA ALA A 57 13.00 -3.46 28.68
C ALA A 57 13.03 -1.97 28.33
N ASP A 58 12.68 -1.07 29.25
CA ASP A 58 12.59 0.37 28.97
C ASP A 58 13.95 1.05 28.79
N GLN A 59 14.99 0.49 29.40
CA GLN A 59 16.32 1.09 29.43
C GLN A 59 17.42 0.05 29.31
N ILE A 60 18.50 0.43 28.64
CA ILE A 60 19.74 -0.33 28.55
C ILE A 60 20.93 0.57 28.86
N TYR A 61 22.05 -0.04 29.22
CA TYR A 61 23.29 0.66 29.55
C TYR A 61 24.34 0.36 28.47
N LEU A 62 24.61 1.32 27.60
CA LEU A 62 25.51 1.17 26.47
C LEU A 62 26.95 1.51 26.89
N PHE A 63 27.91 0.65 26.56
CA PHE A 63 29.33 0.87 26.81
C PHE A 63 30.02 1.34 25.52
N PRO A 64 30.38 2.64 25.42
CA PRO A 64 31.01 3.18 24.21
C PRO A 64 32.49 2.76 24.06
N GLU A 65 33.17 2.50 25.17
CA GLU A 65 34.58 2.14 25.22
C GLU A 65 34.75 0.68 25.67
N LYS A 66 35.51 -0.12 24.92
CA LYS A 66 35.79 -1.51 25.29
C LYS A 66 36.65 -1.56 26.57
N GLY A 67 36.24 -2.37 27.53
CA GLY A 67 36.97 -2.54 28.81
C GLY A 67 36.78 -1.40 29.82
N SER A 68 36.00 -0.37 29.47
CA SER A 68 35.66 0.73 30.37
C SER A 68 34.36 0.43 31.12
N ASN A 69 34.25 0.96 32.34
CA ASN A 69 32.99 0.94 33.10
C ASN A 69 32.13 2.18 32.84
N LYS A 70 32.57 3.09 31.95
CA LYS A 70 31.74 4.20 31.49
C LYS A 70 30.59 3.67 30.64
N TYR A 71 29.39 4.12 30.93
CA TYR A 71 28.19 3.74 30.18
C TYR A 71 27.30 4.96 29.93
N TRP A 72 26.47 4.86 28.90
CA TRP A 72 25.37 5.79 28.62
C TRP A 72 24.05 5.08 28.88
N ILE A 73 23.09 5.81 29.45
CA ILE A 73 21.74 5.29 29.67
C ILE A 73 20.95 5.52 28.39
N CYS A 74 20.50 4.45 27.73
CA CYS A 74 19.67 4.54 26.54
C CYS A 74 18.25 4.12 26.88
N ASN A 75 17.29 5.00 26.59
CA ASN A 75 15.87 4.75 26.77
C ASN A 75 15.25 4.18 25.50
N LEU A 76 14.15 3.46 25.64
CA LEU A 76 13.40 2.87 24.55
C LEU A 76 12.94 3.96 23.56
N ALA A 77 13.30 3.79 22.29
CA ALA A 77 12.95 4.70 21.21
C ALA A 77 11.44 4.60 20.89
N ASP A 78 10.86 5.66 20.32
CA ASP A 78 9.45 5.67 19.92
C ASP A 78 9.09 4.54 18.93
N ARG A 79 10.04 4.11 18.10
CA ARG A 79 9.88 2.97 17.19
C ARG A 79 9.55 1.68 17.92
N SER A 80 10.02 1.52 19.15
CA SER A 80 9.81 0.33 19.97
C SER A 80 8.87 0.61 21.15
N ARG A 81 8.06 1.68 21.08
CA ARG A 81 7.11 2.08 22.13
C ARG A 81 6.11 1.00 22.55
N GLU A 82 5.90 -0.01 21.70
CA GLU A 82 5.03 -1.17 21.98
C GLU A 82 5.49 -1.96 23.22
N PHE A 83 6.78 -1.86 23.59
CA PHE A 83 7.38 -2.57 24.73
C PHE A 83 7.58 -1.68 25.96
N ARG A 84 6.94 -0.51 26.04
CA ARG A 84 7.04 0.35 27.23
C ARG A 84 6.47 -0.36 28.46
N GLY A 85 7.23 -0.39 29.55
CA GLY A 85 6.86 -1.06 30.80
C GLY A 85 6.92 -2.59 30.75
N ALA A 86 7.45 -3.18 29.66
CA ALA A 86 7.58 -4.62 29.52
C ALA A 86 8.92 -5.15 30.08
N SER A 87 8.97 -6.44 30.39
CA SER A 87 10.24 -7.14 30.68
C SER A 87 10.86 -7.70 29.41
N PHE A 88 12.14 -8.06 29.44
CA PHE A 88 12.75 -8.74 28.28
C PHE A 88 12.18 -10.14 28.04
N TRP A 89 11.60 -10.77 29.08
CA TRP A 89 10.87 -12.03 28.92
C TRP A 89 9.64 -11.85 28.03
N ASP A 90 8.85 -10.80 28.26
CA ASP A 90 7.69 -10.45 27.43
C ASP A 90 8.14 -10.13 26.00
N VAL A 91 9.21 -9.34 25.85
CA VAL A 91 9.80 -9.00 24.56
C VAL A 91 10.15 -10.26 23.77
N TRP A 92 10.85 -11.22 24.37
CA TRP A 92 11.26 -12.44 23.68
C TRP A 92 10.05 -13.30 23.28
N GLN A 93 9.03 -13.39 24.13
CA GLN A 93 7.80 -14.11 23.82
C GLN A 93 7.07 -13.48 22.62
N ILE A 94 6.78 -12.18 22.69
CA ILE A 94 6.08 -11.43 21.64
C ILE A 94 6.87 -11.48 20.33
N ARG A 95 8.18 -11.26 20.37
CA ARG A 95 9.05 -11.34 19.18
C ARG A 95 9.07 -12.74 18.58
N GLY A 96 9.08 -13.77 19.43
CA GLY A 96 8.99 -15.16 18.99
C GLY A 96 7.72 -15.43 18.19
N GLU A 97 6.59 -14.92 18.67
CA GLU A 97 5.30 -15.04 17.98
C GLU A 97 5.25 -14.22 16.69
N GLN A 98 5.66 -12.94 16.73
CA GLN A 98 5.76 -12.09 15.55
C GLN A 98 6.60 -12.75 14.45
N LYS A 99 7.75 -13.32 14.80
CA LYS A 99 8.64 -14.00 13.85
C LYS A 99 7.98 -15.23 13.21
N LYS A 100 7.23 -16.02 13.98
CA LYS A 100 6.47 -17.17 13.45
C LYS A 100 5.40 -16.72 12.46
N THR A 101 4.62 -15.70 12.81
CA THR A 101 3.54 -15.17 11.97
C THR A 101 4.09 -14.55 10.68
N THR A 102 5.12 -13.71 10.77
CA THR A 102 5.79 -13.15 9.59
C THR A 102 6.40 -14.25 8.71
N GLY A 103 6.97 -15.30 9.31
CA GLY A 103 7.49 -16.46 8.59
C GLY A 103 6.41 -17.15 7.75
N LYS A 104 5.25 -17.45 8.34
CA LYS A 104 4.10 -18.03 7.63
C LYS A 104 3.59 -17.12 6.51
N ALA A 105 3.43 -15.82 6.79
CA ALA A 105 2.98 -14.84 5.81
C ALA A 105 3.96 -14.73 4.62
N LYS A 106 5.27 -14.77 4.86
CA LYS A 106 6.29 -14.72 3.80
C LYS A 106 6.22 -15.93 2.87
N VAL A 107 6.00 -17.13 3.42
CA VAL A 107 5.82 -18.35 2.61
C VAL A 107 4.58 -18.26 1.74
N GLN A 108 3.44 -17.85 2.31
CA GLN A 108 2.20 -17.68 1.56
C GLN A 108 2.32 -16.60 0.47
N SER A 109 2.92 -15.46 0.80
CA SER A 109 3.19 -14.39 -0.15
C SER A 109 4.09 -14.86 -1.29
N GLY A 110 5.14 -15.62 -0.99
CA GLY A 110 6.01 -16.21 -2.01
C GLY A 110 5.28 -17.19 -2.93
N ALA A 111 4.40 -18.03 -2.38
CA ALA A 111 3.58 -18.94 -3.18
C ALA A 111 2.62 -18.18 -4.12
N LYS A 112 1.94 -17.15 -3.59
CA LYS A 112 1.05 -16.28 -4.38
C LYS A 112 1.81 -15.51 -5.46
N LYS A 113 3.03 -15.05 -5.16
CA LYS A 113 3.91 -14.40 -6.14
C LYS A 113 4.24 -15.34 -7.29
N ARG A 114 4.62 -16.60 -7.01
CA ARG A 114 4.89 -17.59 -8.05
C ARG A 114 3.68 -17.89 -8.92
N GLN A 115 2.51 -18.08 -8.31
CA GLN A 115 1.24 -18.27 -9.05
C GLN A 115 0.95 -17.08 -9.98
N HIS A 116 1.21 -15.86 -9.52
CA HIS A 116 1.03 -14.67 -10.34
C HIS A 116 2.05 -14.60 -11.49
N GLU A 117 3.32 -14.89 -11.22
CA GLU A 117 4.38 -14.94 -12.25
C GLU A 117 4.05 -15.98 -13.34
N GLU A 118 3.60 -17.18 -12.94
CA GLU A 118 3.17 -18.22 -13.85
C GLU A 118 1.97 -17.79 -14.70
N PHE A 119 0.96 -17.16 -14.08
CA PHE A 119 -0.18 -16.59 -14.80
C PHE A 119 0.24 -15.52 -15.82
N VAL A 120 1.19 -14.65 -15.47
CA VAL A 120 1.71 -13.63 -16.39
C VAL A 120 2.44 -14.29 -17.56
N ILE A 121 3.30 -15.29 -17.30
CA ILE A 121 4.00 -16.03 -18.35
C ILE A 121 3.02 -16.71 -19.29
N ASP A 122 2.01 -17.39 -18.76
CA ASP A 122 0.96 -18.04 -19.56
C ASP A 122 0.23 -17.03 -20.45
N LYS A 123 -0.20 -15.90 -19.88
CA LYS A 123 -0.87 -14.83 -20.63
C LYS A 123 0.00 -14.22 -21.72
N ILE A 124 1.28 -14.00 -21.47
CA ILE A 124 2.23 -13.54 -22.50
C ILE A 124 2.33 -14.59 -23.60
N SER A 125 2.50 -15.87 -23.25
CA SER A 125 2.62 -16.96 -24.22
C SER A 125 1.37 -17.13 -25.08
N HIS A 126 0.19 -16.95 -24.50
CA HIS A 126 -1.07 -16.99 -25.22
C HIS A 126 -1.20 -15.77 -26.15
N ALA A 127 -0.87 -14.58 -25.65
CA ALA A 127 -0.91 -13.36 -26.44
C ALA A 127 0.05 -13.40 -27.64
N THR A 128 1.27 -13.94 -27.47
CA THR A 128 2.22 -14.10 -28.58
C THR A 128 1.76 -15.14 -29.59
N LYS A 129 1.12 -16.25 -29.17
CA LYS A 129 0.54 -17.25 -30.07
C LYS A 129 -0.64 -16.72 -30.89
N VAL A 130 -1.48 -15.87 -30.29
CA VAL A 130 -2.69 -15.32 -30.94
C VAL A 130 -2.39 -14.01 -31.68
N ALA A 131 -1.21 -13.43 -31.48
CA ALA A 131 -0.83 -12.20 -32.16
C ALA A 131 -0.85 -12.40 -33.68
N PRO A 132 -1.59 -11.57 -34.43
CA PRO A 132 -1.58 -11.64 -35.88
C PRO A 132 -0.21 -11.23 -36.43
N ASP A 133 0.22 -11.86 -37.53
CA ASP A 133 1.36 -11.35 -38.27
C ASP A 133 1.03 -9.97 -38.84
N THR A 134 1.89 -9.00 -38.55
CA THR A 134 1.70 -7.61 -38.97
C THR A 134 2.76 -7.17 -39.98
N PHE A 135 3.58 -8.10 -40.47
CA PHE A 135 4.56 -7.83 -41.50
C PHE A 135 3.86 -7.29 -42.77
N GLY A 136 4.28 -6.11 -43.22
CA GLY A 136 3.71 -5.45 -44.41
C GLY A 136 2.43 -4.63 -44.18
N ILE A 137 1.86 -4.60 -42.97
CA ILE A 137 0.63 -3.81 -42.69
C ILE A 137 0.99 -2.37 -42.29
N PRO A 138 0.40 -1.33 -42.93
CA PRO A 138 0.62 0.07 -42.55
C PRO A 138 0.21 0.37 -41.11
N ASN A 139 0.98 1.22 -40.42
CA ASN A 139 0.74 1.58 -39.01
C ASN A 139 -0.68 2.13 -38.76
N ALA A 140 -1.25 2.92 -39.66
CA ALA A 140 -2.60 3.46 -39.52
C ALA A 140 -3.68 2.36 -39.48
N GLN A 141 -3.51 1.32 -40.29
CA GLN A 141 -4.44 0.18 -40.33
C GLN A 141 -4.30 -0.69 -39.08
N ARG A 142 -3.08 -0.87 -38.58
CA ARG A 142 -2.82 -1.54 -37.28
C ARG A 142 -3.51 -0.83 -36.12
N VAL A 143 -3.41 0.50 -36.05
CA VAL A 143 -4.05 1.29 -34.99
C VAL A 143 -5.58 1.24 -35.07
N ARG A 144 -6.16 1.27 -36.27
CA ARG A 144 -7.62 1.13 -36.45
C ARG A 144 -8.12 -0.23 -35.93
N ALA A 145 -7.43 -1.32 -36.23
CA ALA A 145 -7.81 -2.66 -35.75
C ALA A 145 -7.76 -2.76 -34.20
N ILE A 146 -6.79 -2.12 -33.55
CA ILE A 146 -6.71 -2.06 -32.08
C ILE A 146 -7.91 -1.31 -31.48
N ASN A 147 -8.29 -0.18 -32.08
CA ASN A 147 -9.43 0.61 -31.60
C ASN A 147 -10.74 -0.16 -31.67
N GLU A 148 -10.92 -0.98 -32.71
CA GLU A 148 -12.09 -1.85 -32.86
C GLU A 148 -12.15 -2.91 -31.75
N ASN A 149 -11.06 -3.68 -31.56
CA ASN A 149 -10.97 -4.67 -30.48
C ASN A 149 -11.20 -4.04 -29.11
N LYS A 150 -10.64 -2.85 -28.86
CA LYS A 150 -10.84 -2.11 -27.61
C LYS A 150 -12.30 -1.71 -27.41
N ARG A 151 -13.01 -1.31 -28.47
CA ARG A 151 -14.43 -0.95 -28.41
C ARG A 151 -15.28 -2.17 -28.06
N GLN A 152 -15.00 -3.33 -28.67
CA GLN A 152 -15.71 -4.58 -28.42
C GLN A 152 -15.49 -5.08 -26.99
N GLU A 153 -14.23 -5.18 -26.53
CA GLU A 153 -13.94 -5.60 -25.15
C GLU A 153 -14.50 -4.63 -24.11
N LYS A 154 -14.46 -3.31 -24.37
CA LYS A 154 -15.10 -2.32 -23.49
C LYS A 154 -16.62 -2.49 -23.43
N ALA A 155 -17.27 -2.83 -24.55
CA ALA A 155 -18.71 -3.08 -24.58
C ALA A 155 -19.07 -4.36 -23.80
N ARG A 156 -18.27 -5.43 -23.94
CA ARG A 156 -18.40 -6.67 -23.16
C ARG A 156 -18.23 -6.42 -21.66
N GLU A 157 -17.15 -5.75 -21.26
CA GLU A 157 -16.91 -5.43 -19.85
C GLU A 157 -18.05 -4.61 -19.25
N ARG A 158 -18.59 -3.63 -19.99
CA ARG A 158 -19.76 -2.86 -19.57
C ARG A 158 -21.00 -3.73 -19.44
N ALA A 159 -21.25 -4.65 -20.35
CA ALA A 159 -22.41 -5.53 -20.27
C ALA A 159 -22.30 -6.49 -19.06
N GLU A 160 -21.11 -7.05 -18.82
CA GLU A 160 -20.87 -8.01 -17.73
C GLU A 160 -20.86 -7.33 -16.34
N LYS A 161 -20.28 -6.13 -16.23
CA LYS A 161 -20.12 -5.44 -14.93
C LYS A 161 -21.23 -4.43 -14.63
N ALA A 162 -22.07 -4.05 -15.61
CA ALA A 162 -23.18 -3.14 -15.34
C ALA A 162 -24.21 -3.83 -14.45
N ARG A 163 -24.20 -3.47 -13.16
CA ARG A 163 -25.34 -3.67 -12.28
C ARG A 163 -26.46 -2.73 -12.75
N ARG A 164 -27.39 -3.26 -13.53
CA ARG A 164 -28.64 -2.56 -13.84
C ARG A 164 -29.66 -2.95 -12.77
N PRO A 165 -30.36 -1.99 -12.15
CA PRO A 165 -31.51 -2.33 -11.32
C PRO A 165 -32.50 -3.09 -12.20
N ASP A 166 -33.16 -4.10 -11.63
CA ASP A 166 -34.23 -4.80 -12.34
C ASP A 166 -35.27 -3.77 -12.76
N ALA A 167 -35.56 -3.75 -14.06
CA ALA A 167 -36.63 -2.91 -14.57
C ALA A 167 -37.94 -3.51 -14.10
N ASP A 168 -38.48 -2.94 -13.02
CA ASP A 168 -39.84 -3.23 -12.56
C ASP A 168 -40.80 -2.79 -13.67
N SER A 169 -41.19 -3.72 -14.55
CA SER A 169 -42.10 -3.47 -15.68
C SER A 169 -43.51 -3.09 -15.24
N ASN A 170 -43.78 -3.18 -13.92
CA ASN A 170 -45.08 -2.94 -13.32
C ASN A 170 -45.15 -1.63 -12.49
N ARG A 171 -44.14 -0.75 -12.59
CA ARG A 171 -44.20 0.57 -11.95
C ARG A 171 -45.04 1.50 -12.81
N SER A 172 -46.22 1.89 -12.32
CA SER A 172 -47.00 2.98 -12.89
C SER A 172 -46.11 4.22 -13.04
N LEU A 173 -46.03 4.80 -14.24
CA LEU A 173 -45.36 6.08 -14.47
C LEU A 173 -45.88 7.07 -13.42
N GLY A 174 -44.95 7.70 -12.67
CA GLY A 174 -45.33 8.65 -11.64
C GLY A 174 -46.21 9.75 -12.24
N LYS A 175 -47.27 10.13 -11.53
CA LYS A 175 -48.16 11.21 -11.97
C LYS A 175 -47.32 12.48 -12.15
N VAL A 176 -47.17 12.93 -13.39
CA VAL A 176 -46.46 14.18 -13.70
C VAL A 176 -47.29 15.34 -13.15
N ILE A 177 -46.71 16.10 -12.22
CA ILE A 177 -47.33 17.30 -11.66
C ILE A 177 -46.63 18.48 -12.31
N HIS A 178 -47.36 19.23 -13.13
CA HIS A 178 -46.85 20.46 -13.73
C HIS A 178 -46.76 21.55 -12.65
N LEU A 179 -45.63 22.27 -12.58
CA LEU A 179 -45.39 23.32 -11.58
C LEU A 179 -46.16 24.63 -11.90
N SER A 180 -46.63 24.76 -13.14
CA SER A 180 -47.46 25.86 -13.63
C SER A 180 -48.58 25.26 -14.49
N ASP A 181 -49.69 25.98 -14.65
CA ASP A 181 -50.74 25.58 -15.59
C ASP A 181 -50.08 25.34 -16.96
N PRO A 182 -50.34 24.18 -17.60
CA PRO A 182 -49.80 23.93 -18.93
C PRO A 182 -50.30 25.04 -19.84
N GLU A 183 -49.38 25.74 -20.51
CA GLU A 183 -49.76 26.66 -21.57
C GLU A 183 -50.65 25.90 -22.56
N PRO A 184 -51.76 26.50 -23.02
CA PRO A 184 -52.64 25.85 -23.98
C PRO A 184 -51.78 25.35 -25.13
N ASP A 185 -52.05 24.12 -25.58
CA ASP A 185 -51.32 23.50 -26.68
C ASP A 185 -51.35 24.48 -27.86
N LEU A 186 -50.22 25.15 -28.08
CA LEU A 186 -50.03 26.08 -29.19
C LEU A 186 -49.74 25.22 -30.41
N ASP A 187 -50.73 24.40 -30.78
CA ASP A 187 -50.73 23.74 -32.07
C ASP A 187 -50.73 24.86 -33.11
N TYR A 188 -49.66 24.89 -33.91
CA TYR A 188 -49.44 25.94 -34.88
C TYR A 188 -50.61 25.88 -35.87
N PRO A 189 -51.42 26.95 -36.01
CA PRO A 189 -52.52 26.92 -36.97
C PRO A 189 -51.94 26.69 -38.36
N ASP A 190 -52.37 25.60 -38.98
CA ASP A 190 -51.88 25.14 -40.29
C ASP A 190 -52.52 26.01 -41.38
N TYR A 191 -52.10 27.27 -41.49
CA TYR A 191 -52.55 28.22 -42.52
C TYR A 191 -51.99 27.90 -43.92
N VAL A 192 -51.59 26.65 -44.18
CA VAL A 192 -51.11 26.24 -45.50
C VAL A 192 -52.20 26.33 -46.57
N ASP A 193 -53.48 26.17 -46.21
CA ASP A 193 -54.57 26.23 -47.17
C ASP A 193 -54.91 27.65 -47.66
N GLU A 194 -54.62 28.70 -46.88
CA GLU A 194 -54.84 30.10 -47.31
C GLU A 194 -53.70 30.66 -48.17
N LEU A 195 -52.51 30.03 -48.15
CA LEU A 195 -51.35 30.49 -48.93
C LEU A 195 -51.39 30.02 -50.39
N PHE A 196 -52.19 29.00 -50.69
CA PHE A 196 -52.32 28.38 -52.02
C PHE A 196 -53.77 28.33 -52.53
N GLY A 197 -54.68 29.10 -51.93
CA GLY A 197 -55.98 29.36 -52.54
C GLY A 197 -55.79 30.19 -53.80
N ASP A 198 -55.98 29.57 -54.97
CA ASP A 198 -56.05 30.29 -56.23
C ASP A 198 -57.23 31.28 -56.16
N ASP A 199 -56.92 32.58 -56.11
CA ASP A 199 -57.90 33.63 -56.40
C ASP A 199 -58.23 33.56 -57.91
N ASP A 200 -59.45 33.11 -58.22
CA ASP A 200 -60.08 33.20 -59.56
C ASP A 200 -60.38 34.66 -59.97
#